data_AF-A0A258D0Q6-F1
#
_entry.id   AF-A0A258D0Q6-F1
#
_cell.length_a   1.000
_cell.length_b   1.000
_cell.length_c   1.000
_cell.angle_alpha   90.00
_cell.angle_beta   90.00
_cell.angle_gamma   90.00
#
_symmetry.space_group_name_H-M   'P 1'
#
loop_
_entity.id
_entity.type
_entity.pdbx_description
1 polymer ?
#
loop_
_entity_poly.entity_id
_entity_poly.type
_entity_poly.pdbx_seq_one_letter_code
_entity_poly.pdbx_strand_id
1 'polypeptide(L)'
;QLKDEYKKIAERRVRLGLVLAEIGRKNDVVVTDQELTDAIMREARQYGAQAQQVFDMYRQRADLQAALRAPIYEDKVVDLIFGKAKIEEKEVSKDELLEEDDLPEGYGG
;
A
#
# COMPACT_ATOMS: atom_id res chain seq x y z
N GLN A 1 -2.81 26.35 -12.51
CA GLN A 1 -3.59 26.15 -11.27
C GLN A 1 -3.86 24.66 -11.05
N LEU A 2 -4.91 24.02 -11.58
CA LEU A 2 -5.15 22.56 -11.38
C LEU A 2 -3.98 21.64 -11.80
N LYS A 3 -3.35 21.92 -12.93
CA LYS A 3 -2.21 21.11 -13.44
C LYS A 3 -1.00 21.15 -12.51
N ASP A 4 -0.73 22.30 -11.89
CA ASP A 4 0.45 22.48 -11.04
C ASP A 4 0.26 21.77 -9.70
N GLU A 5 -0.97 21.79 -9.17
CA GLU A 5 -1.38 21.06 -7.97
C GLU A 5 -1.31 19.54 -8.18
N TYR A 6 -1.91 19.02 -9.25
CA TYR A 6 -1.81 17.58 -9.56
C TYR A 6 -0.38 17.13 -9.83
N LYS A 7 0.46 18.01 -10.39
CA LYS A 7 1.88 17.72 -10.60
C LYS A 7 2.61 17.54 -9.26
N LYS A 8 2.37 18.41 -8.26
CA LYS A 8 2.97 18.26 -6.91
C LYS A 8 2.56 16.93 -6.27
N ILE A 9 1.28 16.56 -6.33
CA ILE A 9 0.77 15.30 -5.78
C ILE A 9 1.41 14.10 -6.49
N ALA A 10 1.46 14.13 -7.82
CA ALA A 10 2.06 13.07 -8.62
C ALA A 10 3.56 12.91 -8.32
N GLU A 11 4.31 14.01 -8.25
CA GLU A 11 5.73 13.98 -7.88
C GLU A 11 5.95 13.35 -6.50
N ARG A 12 5.13 13.71 -5.50
CA ARG A 12 5.22 13.12 -4.17
C ARG A 12 4.96 11.62 -4.21
N ARG A 13 3.88 11.17 -4.86
CA ARG A 13 3.53 9.74 -4.98
C ARG A 13 4.63 8.94 -5.68
N VAL A 14 5.17 9.46 -6.79
CA VAL A 14 6.25 8.81 -7.53
C VAL A 14 7.50 8.70 -6.67
N ARG A 15 7.89 9.79 -5.98
CA ARG A 15 9.06 9.77 -5.09
C ARG A 15 8.90 8.75 -3.97
N LEU A 16 7.74 8.72 -3.31
CA LEU A 16 7.45 7.74 -2.25
C LEU A 16 7.53 6.30 -2.77
N GLY A 17 6.89 6.01 -3.91
CA GLY A 17 6.94 4.68 -4.52
C GLY A 17 8.38 4.25 -4.85
N LEU A 18 9.21 5.16 -5.36
CA LEU A 18 10.62 4.88 -5.65
C LEU A 18 11.44 4.62 -4.37
N VAL A 19 11.20 5.39 -3.29
CA VAL A 19 11.88 5.21 -2.01
C VAL A 19 11.51 3.85 -1.38
N LEU A 20 10.22 3.50 -1.35
CA LEU A 20 9.76 2.22 -0.82
C LEU A 20 10.31 1.04 -1.64
N ALA A 21 10.28 1.13 -2.97
CA ALA A 21 10.87 0.12 -3.85
C ALA A 21 12.39 -0.05 -3.61
N GLU A 22 13.12 1.04 -3.42
CA GLU A 22 14.56 1.01 -3.11
C GLU A 22 14.85 0.32 -1.78
N ILE A 23 14.09 0.67 -0.74
CA ILE A 23 14.22 0.08 0.61
C ILE A 23 13.93 -1.42 0.55
N GLY A 24 12.79 -1.80 -0.04
CA GLY A 24 12.40 -3.20 -0.14
C GLY A 24 13.42 -4.03 -0.90
N ARG A 25 13.94 -3.51 -2.02
CA ARG A 25 15.00 -4.18 -2.80
C ARG A 25 16.30 -4.35 -2.02
N LYS A 26 16.74 -3.33 -1.28
CA LYS A 26 17.98 -3.41 -0.47
C LYS A 26 17.90 -4.37 0.71
N ASN A 27 16.70 -4.75 1.11
CA ASN A 27 16.44 -5.66 2.23
C ASN A 27 15.82 -6.99 1.76
N ASP A 28 15.90 -7.27 0.45
CA ASP A 28 15.41 -8.51 -0.17
C ASP A 28 13.96 -8.85 0.23
N VAL A 29 13.10 -7.82 0.31
CA VAL A 29 11.68 -8.02 0.55
C VAL A 29 11.07 -8.75 -0.63
N VAL A 30 10.45 -9.89 -0.36
CA VAL A 30 9.76 -10.71 -1.38
C VAL A 30 8.35 -11.02 -0.89
N VAL A 31 7.38 -10.91 -1.79
CA VAL A 31 6.02 -11.43 -1.57
C VAL A 31 6.02 -12.91 -1.92
N THR A 32 5.71 -13.74 -0.94
CA THR A 32 5.63 -15.19 -1.09
C THR A 32 4.40 -15.61 -1.88
N ASP A 33 4.44 -16.79 -2.47
CA ASP A 33 3.28 -17.33 -3.20
C ASP A 33 2.11 -17.63 -2.26
N GLN A 34 2.38 -17.92 -0.98
CA GLN A 34 1.35 -18.11 0.04
C GLN A 34 0.61 -16.79 0.31
N GLU A 35 1.33 -15.69 0.55
CA GLU A 35 0.73 -14.37 0.76
C GLU A 35 -0.11 -13.92 -0.44
N LEU A 36 0.39 -14.17 -1.65
CA LEU A 36 -0.36 -13.88 -2.87
C LEU A 36 -1.62 -14.77 -2.99
N THR A 37 -1.52 -16.06 -2.71
CA THR A 37 -2.68 -16.97 -2.74
C THR A 37 -3.73 -16.55 -1.72
N ASP A 38 -3.30 -16.16 -0.52
CA ASP A 38 -4.21 -15.67 0.53
C ASP A 38 -4.90 -14.36 0.12
N ALA A 39 -4.18 -13.46 -0.55
CA ALA A 39 -4.77 -12.24 -1.10
C ALA A 39 -5.79 -12.55 -2.19
N ILE A 40 -5.49 -13.47 -3.11
CA ILE A 40 -6.44 -13.92 -4.14
C ILE A 40 -7.68 -14.54 -3.50
N MET A 41 -7.53 -15.37 -2.46
CA MET A 41 -8.67 -15.95 -1.75
C MET A 41 -9.52 -14.88 -1.07
N ARG A 42 -8.91 -13.88 -0.43
CA ARG A 42 -9.63 -12.75 0.18
C ARG A 42 -10.41 -11.94 -0.86
N GLU A 43 -9.78 -11.65 -1.99
CA GLU A 43 -10.39 -10.92 -3.10
C GLU A 43 -11.57 -11.70 -3.70
N ALA A 44 -11.36 -12.98 -4.02
CA ALA A 44 -12.37 -13.85 -4.59
C ALA A 44 -13.62 -13.99 -3.70
N ARG A 45 -13.45 -14.04 -2.37
CA ARG A 45 -14.57 -14.14 -1.41
C ARG A 45 -15.55 -12.98 -1.50
N GLN A 46 -15.12 -11.80 -1.97
CA GLN A 46 -15.98 -10.63 -2.14
C GLN A 46 -17.06 -10.86 -3.22
N TYR A 47 -16.86 -11.86 -4.09
CA TYR A 47 -17.76 -12.17 -5.21
C TYR A 47 -18.76 -13.31 -4.92
N GLY A 48 -18.84 -13.78 -3.67
CA GLY A 48 -19.86 -14.73 -3.22
C GLY A 48 -19.91 -16.01 -4.05
N ALA A 49 -21.04 -16.28 -4.72
CA ALA A 49 -21.24 -17.50 -5.52
C ALA A 49 -20.24 -17.64 -6.68
N GLN A 50 -19.64 -16.54 -7.15
CA GLN A 50 -18.65 -16.54 -8.23
C GLN A 50 -17.20 -16.66 -7.72
N ALA A 51 -16.98 -16.80 -6.41
CA ALA A 51 -15.64 -16.79 -5.81
C ALA A 51 -14.68 -17.79 -6.46
N GLN A 52 -15.14 -19.01 -6.78
CA GLN A 52 -14.29 -20.00 -7.44
C GLN A 52 -13.82 -19.54 -8.83
N GLN A 53 -14.72 -18.97 -9.63
CA GLN A 53 -14.39 -18.47 -10.97
C GLN A 53 -13.40 -17.30 -10.90
N VAL A 54 -13.60 -16.39 -9.94
CA VAL A 54 -12.69 -15.26 -9.72
C VAL A 54 -11.31 -15.75 -9.26
N PHE A 55 -11.27 -16.70 -8.32
CA PHE A 55 -10.03 -17.31 -7.87
C PHE A 55 -9.22 -17.94 -9.03
N ASP A 56 -9.89 -18.72 -9.88
CA ASP A 56 -9.27 -19.36 -11.04
C ASP A 56 -8.79 -18.33 -12.07
N MET A 57 -9.56 -17.26 -12.28
CA MET A 57 -9.18 -16.14 -13.15
C MET A 57 -7.88 -15.48 -12.66
N TYR A 58 -7.77 -15.18 -11.37
CA TYR A 58 -6.54 -14.61 -10.79
C TYR A 58 -5.35 -15.57 -10.92
N ARG A 59 -5.54 -16.89 -10.70
CA ARG A 59 -4.43 -17.87 -10.87
C ARG A 59 -3.89 -17.93 -12.29
N GLN A 60 -4.72 -17.68 -13.30
CA GLN A 60 -4.33 -17.77 -14.71
C GLN A 60 -3.76 -16.45 -15.26
N ARG A 61 -3.95 -15.33 -14.55
CA ARG A 61 -3.65 -13.98 -15.05
C ARG A 61 -2.56 -13.29 -14.24
N ALA A 62 -1.35 -13.28 -14.80
CA ALA A 62 -0.19 -12.67 -14.15
C ALA A 62 -0.34 -11.15 -13.91
N ASP A 63 -1.07 -10.45 -14.77
CA ASP A 63 -1.38 -9.03 -14.63
C ASP A 63 -2.25 -8.76 -13.38
N LEU A 64 -3.26 -9.60 -13.14
CA LEU A 64 -4.10 -9.51 -11.96
C LEU A 64 -3.35 -9.88 -10.68
N GLN A 65 -2.46 -10.87 -10.76
CA GLN A 65 -1.57 -11.22 -9.64
C GLN A 65 -0.62 -10.07 -9.29
N ALA A 66 -0.08 -9.37 -10.29
CA ALA A 66 0.79 -8.22 -10.07
C ALA A 66 0.06 -7.08 -9.34
N ALA A 67 -1.22 -6.85 -9.68
CA ALA A 67 -2.05 -5.85 -9.01
C ALA A 67 -2.24 -6.15 -7.51
N LEU A 68 -2.40 -7.42 -7.12
CA LEU A 68 -2.48 -7.82 -5.71
C LEU A 68 -1.11 -7.85 -5.03
N ARG A 69 -0.04 -8.15 -5.76
CA ARG A 69 1.31 -8.22 -5.21
C ARG A 69 1.85 -6.86 -4.78
N ALA A 70 1.51 -5.78 -5.50
CA ALA A 70 1.98 -4.43 -5.22
C ALA A 70 1.63 -3.93 -3.80
N PRO A 71 0.37 -3.94 -3.34
CA PRO A 71 0.03 -3.50 -1.99
C PRO A 71 0.64 -4.40 -0.91
N ILE A 72 0.69 -5.72 -1.12
CA ILE A 72 1.34 -6.64 -0.16
C ILE A 72 2.83 -6.30 -0.01
N TYR A 73 3.51 -6.00 -1.12
CA TYR A 73 4.91 -5.59 -1.09
C TYR A 73 5.09 -4.27 -0.32
N GLU A 74 4.22 -3.29 -0.58
CA GLU A 74 4.25 -1.99 0.10
C GLU A 74 4.07 -2.16 1.61
N ASP A 75 3.06 -2.90 2.05
CA ASP A 75 2.81 -3.20 3.47
C ASP A 75 4.04 -3.82 4.14
N LYS A 76 4.67 -4.82 3.49
CA LYS A 76 5.87 -5.47 4.02
C LYS A 76 7.06 -4.54 4.13
N VAL A 77 7.23 -3.61 3.19
CA VAL A 77 8.29 -2.59 3.27
C VAL A 77 8.01 -1.61 4.41
N VAL A 78 6.76 -1.20 4.59
CA VAL A 78 6.34 -0.31 5.67
C VAL A 78 6.55 -0.98 7.03
N ASP A 79 6.15 -2.25 7.19
CA ASP A 79 6.39 -3.04 8.40
C ASP A 79 7.88 -3.17 8.71
N LEU A 80 8.71 -3.40 7.69
CA LEU A 80 10.17 -3.43 7.83
C LEU A 80 10.72 -2.08 8.33
N ILE A 81 10.19 -0.96 7.83
CA ILE A 81 10.58 0.38 8.28
C ILE A 81 10.21 0.56 9.75
N PHE A 82 8.97 0.25 10.14
CA PHE A 82 8.54 0.35 11.54
C PHE A 82 9.33 -0.56 12.47
N GLY A 83 9.67 -1.77 12.03
CA GLY A 83 10.51 -2.70 12.81
C GLY A 83 11.94 -2.21 13.05
N LYS A 84 12.40 -1.20 12.29
CA LYS A 84 13.73 -0.57 12.44
C LYS A 84 13.68 0.85 12.98
N ALA A 85 12.51 1.49 12.94
CA ALA A 85 12.32 2.85 13.41
C ALA A 85 12.34 2.90 14.94
N LYS A 86 12.77 4.04 15.48
CA LYS A 86 12.55 4.36 16.89
C LYS A 86 11.09 4.80 17.03
N ILE A 87 10.29 4.01 17.75
CA ILE A 87 8.90 4.33 18.04
C ILE A 87 8.85 5.08 19.37
N GLU A 88 8.16 6.22 19.37
CA GLU A 88 7.93 7.05 20.55
C GLU A 88 6.42 7.20 20.73
N GLU A 89 5.94 6.99 21.96
CA GLU A 89 4.55 7.22 22.32
C GLU A 89 4.34 8.69 22.69
N LYS A 90 3.32 9.31 22.10
CA LYS A 90 2.89 10.66 22.43
C LYS A 90 1.43 10.61 22.83
N GLU A 91 1.15 10.96 24.08
CA GLU A 91 -0.23 11.19 24.53
C GLU A 91 -0.76 12.48 23.88
N VAL A 92 -1.93 12.38 23.25
CA VAL A 92 -2.62 13.49 22.58
C VAL A 92 -4.07 13.53 23.02
N SER A 93 -4.63 14.73 23.07
CA SER A 93 -6.07 14.91 23.29
C SER A 93 -6.88 14.52 22.04
N LYS A 94 -8.19 14.31 22.21
CA LYS A 94 -9.09 14.04 21.07
C LYS A 94 -9.08 15.19 20.07
N ASP A 95 -9.05 16.43 20.56
CA ASP A 95 -9.08 17.62 19.69
C ASP A 95 -7.78 17.69 18.87
N GLU A 96 -6.62 17.49 19.49
CA GLU A 96 -5.32 17.41 18.80
C GLU A 96 -5.24 16.26 17.78
N LEU A 97 -5.88 15.12 18.04
CA LEU A 97 -5.91 13.99 17.10
C LEU A 97 -6.78 14.27 15.87
N LEU A 98 -7.78 15.14 16.01
CA LEU A 98 -8.73 15.51 14.95
C LEU A 98 -8.40 16.83 14.27
N GLU A 99 -7.40 17.56 14.77
CA GLU A 99 -6.83 18.69 14.05
C GLU A 99 -6.42 18.22 12.65
N GLU A 100 -6.71 19.03 11.63
CA GLU A 100 -6.22 18.73 10.29
C GLU A 100 -4.70 18.70 10.39
N ASP A 101 -4.15 17.48 10.25
CA ASP A 101 -2.71 17.29 10.10
C ASP A 101 -2.18 18.31 9.09
N ASP A 102 -0.94 18.77 9.26
CA ASP A 102 -0.18 19.51 8.25
C ASP A 102 0.07 18.60 7.03
N LEU A 103 -1.03 18.22 6.38
CA LEU A 103 -1.06 17.44 5.19
C LEU A 103 -0.46 18.32 4.10
N PRO A 104 0.34 17.73 3.21
CA PRO A 104 0.90 18.47 2.10
C PRO A 104 -0.22 19.10 1.29
N GLU A 105 -0.01 20.32 0.77
CA GLU A 105 -0.93 20.98 -0.15
C GLU A 105 -1.50 19.98 -1.19
N GLY A 106 -2.83 19.86 -1.26
CA GLY A 106 -3.54 18.93 -2.15
C GLY A 106 -4.02 17.63 -1.50
N TYR A 107 -3.85 17.47 -0.18
CA TYR A 107 -4.37 16.34 0.60
C TYR A 107 -5.38 16.74 1.70
N GLY A 108 -5.50 18.03 2.03
CA GLY A 108 -6.58 18.58 2.86
C GLY A 108 -7.85 18.76 2.02
N GLY A 109 -9.01 18.43 2.60
CA GLY A 109 -10.34 18.59 1.98
C GLY A 109 -10.80 20.03 1.89
#